data_AF-A0A183M672-F1
#
_entry.id   AF-A0A183M672-F1
#
_cell.length_a   1.000
_cell.length_b   1.000
_cell.length_c   1.000
_cell.angle_alpha   90.00
_cell.angle_beta   90.00
_cell.angle_gamma   90.00
#
_symmetry.space_group_name_H-M   'P 1'
#
loop_
_entity.id
_entity.type
_entity.pdbx_description
1 polymer ?
#
loop_
_entity_poly.entity_id
_entity_poly.type
_entity_poly.pdbx_seq_one_letter_code
_entity_poly.pdbx_strand_id
1 'polypeptide(L)'
;PLRALLNDSQAKSIFQEQLGKRLGRHVCDTHPEAAWSDIRKAVETAVISASTVTRKVREQHWISAASIALIDARKLIPPGSEHNEGRSQLKRKLTRSLRDDREQWWVAKAREMEKAAAIGNSR
;
A
#
# COMPACT_ATOMS: atom_id res chain seq x y z
N PRO A 1 -12.04 9.25 6.65
CA PRO A 1 -11.32 8.83 5.42
C PRO A 1 -9.83 9.22 5.39
N LEU A 2 -9.46 10.49 5.65
CA LEU A 2 -8.06 10.96 5.62
C LEU A 2 -7.22 10.54 6.84
N ARG A 3 -7.82 10.47 8.03
CA ARG A 3 -7.12 10.08 9.28
C ARG A 3 -6.47 8.69 9.22
N ALA A 4 -7.10 7.73 8.55
CA ALA A 4 -6.59 6.36 8.46
C ALA A 4 -5.37 6.24 7.55
N LEU A 5 -5.21 7.13 6.56
CA LEU A 5 -4.11 7.11 5.60
C LEU A 5 -2.80 7.65 6.20
N LEU A 6 -2.89 8.54 7.20
CA LEU A 6 -1.73 9.17 7.86
C LEU A 6 -1.21 8.40 9.09
N ASN A 7 -1.86 7.29 9.46
CA ASN A 7 -1.38 6.40 10.52
C ASN A 7 -0.28 5.43 10.03
N ASP A 8 -0.08 5.35 8.72
CA ASP A 8 1.02 4.61 8.09
C ASP A 8 2.29 5.49 8.10
N SER A 9 3.35 5.01 8.77
CA SER A 9 4.58 5.78 8.99
C SER A 9 5.30 6.13 7.68
N GLN A 10 5.22 5.26 6.67
CA GLN A 10 5.81 5.47 5.36
C GLN A 10 5.00 6.50 4.56
N ALA A 11 3.66 6.41 4.61
CA ALA A 11 2.76 7.36 3.97
C ALA A 11 2.97 8.79 4.49
N LYS A 12 3.11 8.93 5.81
CA LYS A 12 3.35 10.20 6.49
C LYS A 12 4.69 10.82 6.08
N SER A 13 5.76 10.02 6.04
CA SER A 13 7.10 10.50 5.64
C SER A 13 7.11 11.02 4.20
N ILE A 14 6.49 10.28 3.27
CA ILE A 14 6.43 10.66 1.85
C ILE A 14 5.58 11.92 1.67
N PHE A 15 4.44 12.00 2.36
CA PHE A 15 3.59 13.17 2.34
C PHE A 15 4.35 14.43 2.79
N GLN A 16 5.10 14.34 3.90
CA GLN A 16 5.92 15.44 4.41
C GLN A 16 7.04 15.85 3.44
N GLU A 17 7.73 14.87 2.85
CA GLU A 17 8.79 15.14 1.87
C GLU A 17 8.26 15.83 0.61
N GLN A 18 7.14 15.35 0.06
CA GLN A 18 6.52 15.94 -1.14
C GLN A 18 5.96 17.34 -0.88
N LEU A 19 5.40 17.56 0.32
CA LEU A 19 4.99 18.89 0.76
C LEU A 19 6.18 19.84 0.84
N GLY A 20 7.27 19.44 1.49
CA GLY A 20 8.48 20.26 1.64
C GLY A 20 9.07 20.67 0.29
N LYS A 21 9.15 19.73 -0.67
CA LYS A 21 9.64 20.00 -2.03
C LYS A 21 8.78 20.99 -2.81
N ARG A 22 7.45 20.95 -2.63
CA ARG A 22 6.52 21.83 -3.35
C ARG A 22 6.40 23.22 -2.71
N LEU A 23 6.36 23.29 -1.39
CA LEU A 23 6.26 24.55 -0.66
C LEU A 23 7.59 25.31 -0.66
N GLY A 24 8.72 24.62 -0.53
CA GLY A 24 10.05 25.23 -0.57
C GLY A 24 10.41 25.91 -1.89
N ARG A 25 9.59 25.75 -2.93
CA ARG A 25 9.80 26.34 -4.26
C ARG A 25 8.95 27.58 -4.55
N HIS A 26 7.95 27.92 -3.72
CA HIS A 26 6.94 28.93 -4.08
C HIS A 26 6.57 29.94 -2.98
N VAL A 27 7.24 29.94 -1.82
CA VAL A 27 7.04 31.00 -0.83
C VAL A 27 7.92 32.20 -1.21
N CYS A 28 7.55 32.90 -2.28
CA CYS A 28 8.08 34.24 -2.58
C CYS A 28 6.90 35.22 -2.71
N ASP A 29 6.83 36.16 -1.77
CA ASP A 29 6.18 37.49 -1.82
C ASP A 29 4.93 37.65 -2.71
N THR A 30 3.98 36.72 -2.64
CA THR A 30 2.71 36.82 -3.36
C THR A 30 1.53 36.92 -2.42
N HIS A 31 0.53 37.71 -2.86
CA HIS A 31 -0.74 37.99 -2.21
C HIS A 31 -1.26 36.78 -1.41
N PRO A 32 -1.72 36.95 -0.16
CA PRO A 32 -2.00 35.85 0.78
C PRO A 32 -2.92 34.76 0.18
N GLU A 33 -3.84 35.15 -0.69
CA GLU A 33 -4.77 34.23 -1.35
C GLU A 33 -4.16 33.41 -2.50
N ALA A 34 -3.15 33.94 -3.19
CA ALA A 34 -2.34 33.18 -4.14
C ALA A 34 -1.49 32.15 -3.40
N ALA A 35 -0.82 32.57 -2.31
CA ALA A 35 -0.05 31.68 -1.45
C ALA A 35 -0.91 30.56 -0.84
N TRP A 36 -2.16 30.87 -0.43
CA TRP A 36 -3.09 29.87 0.09
C TRP A 36 -3.54 28.86 -0.98
N SER A 37 -3.79 29.32 -2.21
CA SER A 37 -4.11 28.44 -3.34
C SER A 37 -2.96 27.48 -3.66
N ASP A 38 -1.72 27.97 -3.63
CA ASP A 38 -0.54 27.15 -3.86
C ASP A 38 -0.33 26.09 -2.76
N ILE A 39 -0.55 26.46 -1.49
CA ILE A 39 -0.52 25.52 -0.38
C ILE A 39 -1.58 24.43 -0.57
N ARG A 40 -2.82 24.81 -0.91
CA ARG A 40 -3.91 23.84 -1.14
C ARG A 40 -3.55 22.86 -2.26
N LYS A 41 -3.06 23.36 -3.39
CA LYS A 41 -2.64 22.54 -4.54
C LYS A 41 -1.45 21.63 -4.20
N ALA A 42 -0.51 22.12 -3.38
CA ALA A 42 0.62 21.34 -2.91
C ALA A 42 0.16 20.18 -2.02
N VAL A 43 -0.75 20.45 -1.08
CA VAL A 43 -1.36 19.44 -0.19
C VAL A 43 -2.12 18.39 -1.00
N GLU A 44 -3.03 18.80 -1.88
CA GLU A 44 -3.82 17.87 -2.71
C GLU A 44 -2.92 16.94 -3.52
N THR A 45 -1.87 17.48 -4.12
CA THR A 45 -0.96 16.64 -4.92
C THR A 45 -0.11 15.72 -4.05
N ALA A 46 0.35 16.19 -2.88
CA ALA A 46 1.09 15.35 -1.95
C ALA A 46 0.22 14.20 -1.42
N VAL A 47 -1.08 14.45 -1.15
CA VAL A 47 -2.04 13.41 -0.76
C VAL A 47 -2.21 12.38 -1.88
N ILE A 48 -2.41 12.81 -3.12
CA ILE A 48 -2.55 11.90 -4.28
C ILE A 48 -1.27 11.06 -4.46
N SER A 49 -0.10 11.68 -4.32
CA SER A 49 1.19 11.00 -4.44
C SER A 49 1.38 9.95 -3.34
N ALA A 50 1.16 10.32 -2.07
CA ALA A 50 1.25 9.40 -0.93
C ALA A 50 0.21 8.26 -1.03
N SER A 51 -1.00 8.54 -1.51
CA SER A 51 -2.04 7.53 -1.76
C SER A 51 -1.64 6.55 -2.87
N THR A 52 -0.99 7.04 -3.92
CA THR A 52 -0.48 6.20 -5.00
C THR A 52 0.67 5.31 -4.53
N VAL A 53 1.57 5.83 -3.68
CA VAL A 53 2.68 5.04 -3.13
C VAL A 53 2.18 4.02 -2.12
N THR A 54 1.30 4.38 -1.20
CA THR A 54 0.69 3.41 -0.27
C THR A 54 -0.10 2.33 -0.99
N ARG A 55 -0.76 2.67 -2.11
CA ARG A 55 -1.36 1.67 -3.00
C ARG A 55 -0.29 0.76 -3.60
N LYS A 56 0.79 1.30 -4.18
CA LYS A 56 1.91 0.51 -4.73
C LYS A 56 2.60 -0.37 -3.68
N VAL A 57 2.77 0.11 -2.46
CA VAL A 57 3.35 -0.65 -1.34
C VAL A 57 2.42 -1.81 -0.94
N ARG A 58 1.10 -1.57 -0.89
CA ARG A 58 0.12 -2.66 -0.73
C ARG A 58 0.13 -3.63 -1.91
N GLU A 59 0.24 -3.13 -3.14
CA GLU A 59 0.33 -3.95 -4.37
C GLU A 59 1.65 -4.74 -4.46
N GLN A 60 2.72 -4.30 -3.78
CA GLN A 60 3.98 -5.02 -3.67
C GLN A 60 3.90 -6.18 -2.67
N HIS A 61 3.01 -6.11 -1.67
CA HIS A 61 2.80 -7.18 -0.72
C HIS A 61 1.73 -8.15 -1.25
N TRP A 62 2.16 -9.19 -1.97
CA TRP A 62 1.26 -10.20 -2.54
C TRP A 62 0.57 -11.06 -1.48
N ILE A 63 1.03 -11.04 -0.22
CA ILE A 63 0.45 -11.84 0.87
C ILE A 63 -0.67 -11.04 1.53
N SER A 64 -1.85 -11.63 1.71
CA SER A 64 -2.96 -10.95 2.36
C SER A 64 -2.79 -10.89 3.89
N ALA A 65 -3.47 -9.94 4.54
CA ALA A 65 -3.53 -9.88 6.00
C ALA A 65 -4.07 -11.18 6.62
N ALA A 66 -4.95 -11.90 5.92
CA ALA A 66 -5.45 -13.20 6.34
C ALA A 66 -4.33 -14.26 6.37
N SER A 67 -3.49 -14.33 5.32
CA SER A 67 -2.33 -15.21 5.29
C SER A 67 -1.30 -14.86 6.37
N ILE A 68 -1.08 -13.57 6.65
CA ILE A 68 -0.23 -13.12 7.76
C ILE A 68 -0.77 -13.63 9.10
N ALA A 69 -2.07 -13.49 9.36
CA ALA A 69 -2.69 -13.99 10.58
C ALA A 69 -2.53 -15.52 10.74
N LEU A 70 -2.59 -16.28 9.64
CA LEU A 70 -2.34 -17.73 9.65
C LEU A 70 -0.87 -18.07 9.95
N ILE A 71 0.08 -17.27 9.46
CA ILE A 71 1.50 -17.40 9.80
C ILE A 71 1.72 -17.17 11.29
N ASP A 72 1.13 -16.10 11.84
CA ASP A 72 1.28 -15.76 13.25
C ASP A 72 0.60 -16.79 14.16
N ALA A 73 -0.61 -17.24 13.82
CA ALA A 73 -1.29 -18.32 14.52
C ALA A 73 -0.44 -19.61 14.55
N ARG A 74 0.33 -19.90 13.50
CA ARG A 74 1.18 -21.09 13.44
C ARG A 74 2.37 -21.00 14.38
N LYS A 75 2.94 -19.80 14.56
CA LYS A 75 4.06 -19.57 15.49
C LYS A 75 3.65 -19.76 16.94
N LEU A 76 2.37 -19.56 17.26
CA LEU A 76 1.84 -19.71 18.62
C LEU A 76 1.58 -21.17 19.02
N ILE A 77 1.66 -22.13 18.10
CA ILE A 77 1.40 -23.55 18.42
C ILE A 77 2.62 -24.15 19.12
N PRO A 78 2.49 -24.65 20.36
CA PRO A 78 3.60 -25.25 21.10
C PRO A 78 4.19 -26.48 20.41
N PRO A 79 5.44 -26.85 20.72
CA PRO A 79 5.98 -28.17 20.39
C PRO A 79 5.21 -29.25 21.17
N GLY A 80 5.02 -30.42 20.57
CA GLY A 80 4.19 -31.49 21.14
C GLY A 80 3.44 -32.26 20.06
N SER A 81 3.33 -33.58 20.20
CA SER A 81 2.64 -34.44 19.24
C SER A 81 1.12 -34.26 19.30
N GLU A 82 0.60 -33.90 20.48
CA GLU A 82 -0.78 -33.50 20.75
C GLU A 82 -1.21 -32.29 19.90
N HIS A 83 -0.26 -31.46 19.48
CA HIS A 83 -0.51 -30.28 18.64
C HIS A 83 -0.24 -30.50 17.14
N ASN A 84 0.21 -31.69 16.73
CA ASN A 84 0.58 -31.97 15.34
C ASN A 84 -0.59 -31.83 14.38
N GLU A 85 -1.79 -32.24 14.78
CA GLU A 85 -2.98 -32.16 13.95
C GLU A 85 -3.37 -30.70 13.70
N GLY A 86 -3.43 -29.87 14.75
CA GLY A 86 -3.69 -28.43 14.62
C GLY A 86 -2.65 -27.71 13.76
N ARG A 87 -1.35 -28.04 13.93
CA ARG A 87 -0.27 -27.49 13.10
C ARG A 87 -0.40 -27.91 11.64
N SER A 88 -0.81 -29.14 11.38
CA SER A 88 -1.02 -29.70 10.03
C SER A 88 -2.22 -29.08 9.33
N GLN A 89 -3.35 -28.92 10.03
CA GLN A 89 -4.52 -28.24 9.49
C GLN A 89 -4.22 -26.79 9.14
N LEU A 90 -3.54 -26.07 10.04
CA LEU A 90 -3.17 -24.68 9.81
C LEU A 90 -2.18 -24.55 8.65
N LYS A 91 -1.22 -25.48 8.52
CA LYS A 91 -0.33 -25.56 7.35
C LYS A 91 -1.12 -25.73 6.06
N ARG A 92 -2.12 -26.61 6.00
CA ARG A 92 -2.96 -26.80 4.80
C ARG A 92 -3.73 -25.53 4.45
N LYS A 93 -4.32 -24.85 5.44
CA LYS A 93 -5.03 -23.57 5.26
C LYS A 93 -4.09 -22.48 4.72
N LEU A 94 -2.92 -22.33 5.34
CA LEU A 94 -1.91 -21.34 4.93
C LEU A 94 -1.40 -21.61 3.51
N THR A 95 -1.12 -22.87 3.16
CA THR A 95 -0.69 -23.21 1.78
C THR A 95 -1.75 -22.83 0.76
N ARG A 96 -3.04 -23.01 1.09
CA ARG A 96 -4.14 -22.64 0.19
C ARG A 96 -4.25 -21.12 0.07
N SER A 97 -4.31 -20.40 1.19
CA SER A 97 -4.45 -18.94 1.16
C SER A 97 -3.29 -18.26 0.44
N LEU A 98 -2.06 -18.74 0.60
CA LEU A 98 -0.91 -18.20 -0.12
C LEU A 98 -0.98 -18.48 -1.63
N ARG A 99 -1.56 -19.60 -2.07
CA ARG A 99 -1.78 -19.84 -3.50
C ARG A 99 -2.81 -18.87 -4.06
N ASP A 100 -3.91 -18.70 -3.34
CA ASP A 100 -5.00 -17.79 -3.75
C ASP A 100 -4.49 -16.34 -3.81
N ASP A 101 -3.76 -15.89 -2.80
CA ASP A 101 -3.09 -14.59 -2.73
C ASP A 101 -2.16 -14.36 -3.94
N ARG A 102 -1.35 -15.38 -4.27
CA ARG A 102 -0.41 -15.32 -5.40
C ARG A 102 -1.11 -15.26 -6.75
N GLU A 103 -2.18 -16.02 -6.91
CA GLU A 103 -3.00 -16.03 -8.13
C GLU A 103 -3.68 -14.67 -8.33
N GLN A 104 -4.31 -14.12 -7.28
CA GLN A 104 -4.92 -12.80 -7.31
C GLN A 104 -3.91 -11.71 -7.66
N TRP A 105 -2.70 -11.78 -7.10
CA TRP A 105 -1.64 -10.85 -7.42
C TRP A 105 -1.25 -10.90 -8.90
N TRP A 106 -1.10 -12.11 -9.47
CA TRP A 106 -0.80 -12.25 -10.91
C TRP A 106 -1.91 -11.73 -11.80
N VAL A 107 -3.18 -12.00 -11.46
CA VAL A 107 -4.34 -11.49 -12.20
C VAL A 107 -4.38 -9.95 -12.17
N ALA A 108 -4.15 -9.35 -11.00
CA ALA A 108 -4.08 -7.91 -10.87
C ALA A 108 -2.93 -7.33 -11.70
N LYS A 109 -1.75 -7.97 -11.65
CA LYS A 109 -0.57 -7.55 -12.41
C LYS A 109 -0.80 -7.61 -13.92
N ALA A 110 -1.42 -8.68 -14.43
CA ALA A 110 -1.78 -8.80 -15.83
C ALA A 110 -2.69 -7.64 -16.29
N ARG A 111 -3.74 -7.34 -15.51
CA ARG A 111 -4.65 -6.21 -15.78
C ARG A 111 -3.94 -4.86 -15.78
N GLU A 112 -2.95 -4.67 -14.91
CA GLU A 112 -2.13 -3.45 -14.94
C GLU A 112 -1.34 -3.34 -16.25
N MET A 113 -0.70 -4.44 -16.67
CA MET A 113 0.09 -4.46 -17.90
C MET A 113 -0.78 -4.21 -19.14
N GLU A 114 -1.97 -4.81 -19.22
CA GLU A 114 -2.94 -4.55 -20.29
C GLU A 114 -3.34 -3.07 -20.37
N LYS A 115 -3.63 -2.45 -19.22
CA LYS A 115 -3.95 -1.01 -19.17
C LYS A 115 -2.78 -0.14 -19.64
N ALA A 116 -1.56 -0.47 -19.21
CA ALA A 116 -0.37 0.26 -19.63
C ALA A 116 -0.13 0.14 -21.15
N ALA A 117 -0.33 -1.05 -21.71
CA ALA A 117 -0.22 -1.29 -23.15
C ALA A 117 -1.26 -0.47 -23.95
N ALA A 118 -2.53 -0.47 -23.52
CA ALA A 118 -3.58 0.31 -24.16
C ALA A 118 -3.29 1.83 -24.16
N ILE A 119 -2.72 2.36 -23.07
CA ILE A 119 -2.31 3.77 -22.99
C ILE A 119 -1.16 4.07 -23.96
N GLY A 120 -0.19 3.15 -24.08
CA GLY A 120 0.94 3.30 -25.00
C GLY A 120 0.54 3.26 -26.48
N ASN A 121 -0.49 2.49 -26.82
CA ASN A 121 -0.98 2.34 -28.20
C ASN A 121 -1.89 3.48 -28.69
N SER A 122 -2.21 4.45 -27.83
CA SER A 122 -3.09 5.59 -28.14
C SER A 122 -2.33 6.87 -28.49
N ARG A 123 -1.03 6.78 -28.79
CA ARG A 123 -0.13 7.88 -29.17
C ARG A 123 0.33 7.71 -30.60
#